data_AF-A0A2P5KDI6-F1
#
_entry.id   AF-A0A2P5KDI6-F1
#
_cell.length_a   1.000
_cell.length_b   1.000
_cell.length_c   1.000
_cell.angle_alpha   90.00
_cell.angle_beta   90.00
_cell.angle_gamma   90.00
#
_symmetry.space_group_name_H-M   'P 1'
#
loop_
_entity.id
_entity.type
_entity.pdbx_description
1 polymer ?
#
loop_
_entity_poly.entity_id
_entity_poly.type
_entity_poly.pdbx_seq_one_letter_code
_entity_poly.pdbx_strand_id
1 'polypeptide(L)'
;MTTTATHQKSTRSSTMPSHDVGAAHAAEQDAIALLEADHRAVQRLFDTFDKTSDDDPDAKATLVTRACDELAMHTIIEEEILYPAAHRALSGQPQKEVDQAYVEHFLVKTLMEKLRGSRPGDDGFDAAFKVLAENVQHHVSEEESVLFPALRKAGVDLAELGARIAQRKAQLQAKVSKDVGDRT
;
A
#
# COMPACT_ATOMS: atom_id res chain seq x y z
N MET A 1 3.92 -48.60 65.94
CA MET A 1 4.68 -48.76 64.67
C MET A 1 3.64 -49.22 63.66
N THR A 2 3.26 -48.50 62.60
CA THR A 2 3.98 -47.53 61.79
C THR A 2 2.93 -46.70 61.04
N THR A 3 3.13 -45.39 61.00
CA THR A 3 2.40 -44.40 60.19
C THR A 3 2.59 -44.70 58.70
N THR A 4 1.56 -44.58 57.86
CA THR A 4 1.79 -44.31 56.43
C THR A 4 0.68 -43.45 55.86
N ALA A 5 1.11 -42.37 55.21
CA ALA A 5 0.35 -41.19 54.86
C ALA A 5 -0.37 -41.32 53.51
N THR A 6 -1.54 -40.69 53.47
CA THR A 6 -2.29 -40.28 52.27
C THR A 6 -1.40 -39.49 51.30
N HIS A 7 -1.43 -39.84 50.01
CA HIS A 7 -0.95 -38.98 48.93
C HIS A 7 -2.08 -38.77 47.91
N GLN A 8 -2.66 -37.57 47.93
CA GLN A 8 -3.60 -37.07 46.95
C GLN A 8 -2.79 -36.43 45.82
N LYS A 9 -2.83 -37.02 44.62
CA LYS A 9 -2.12 -36.51 43.44
C LYS A 9 -2.97 -35.40 42.81
N SER A 10 -2.60 -34.15 43.07
CA SER A 10 -3.18 -32.95 42.46
C SER A 10 -2.76 -32.86 40.99
N THR A 11 -3.72 -32.96 40.08
CA THR A 11 -3.52 -32.70 38.65
C THR A 11 -3.56 -31.19 38.41
N ARG A 12 -2.41 -30.58 38.13
CA ARG A 12 -2.33 -29.20 37.64
C ARG A 12 -2.82 -29.16 36.20
N SER A 13 -3.92 -28.43 35.97
CA SER A 13 -4.37 -28.04 34.63
C SER A 13 -3.37 -27.02 34.07
N SER A 14 -2.76 -27.34 32.92
CA SER A 14 -1.89 -26.44 32.17
C SER A 14 -2.75 -25.63 31.21
N THR A 15 -3.05 -24.39 31.59
CA THR A 15 -3.63 -23.38 30.69
C THR A 15 -2.57 -23.01 29.64
N MET A 16 -2.83 -23.33 28.38
CA MET A 16 -2.10 -22.76 27.23
C MET A 16 -2.47 -21.27 27.08
N PRO A 17 -1.53 -20.38 26.71
CA PRO A 17 -1.88 -19.00 26.38
C PRO A 17 -2.62 -18.99 25.03
N SER A 18 -3.84 -18.46 25.04
CA SER A 18 -4.57 -18.13 23.81
C SER A 18 -3.82 -16.99 23.13
N HIS A 19 -2.96 -17.32 22.16
CA HIS A 19 -2.40 -16.32 21.28
C HIS A 19 -3.54 -15.73 20.43
N ASP A 20 -3.59 -14.41 20.47
CA ASP A 20 -4.52 -13.53 19.80
C ASP A 20 -4.37 -13.62 18.27
N VAL A 21 -4.96 -14.67 17.68
CA VAL A 21 -5.04 -14.83 16.22
C VAL A 21 -5.93 -13.73 15.62
N GLY A 22 -6.81 -13.11 16.41
CA GLY A 22 -7.72 -12.06 15.99
C GLY A 22 -7.03 -10.73 15.71
N ALA A 23 -6.15 -10.25 16.60
CA ALA A 23 -5.42 -9.01 16.38
C ALA A 23 -4.33 -9.14 15.30
N ALA A 24 -3.70 -10.31 15.15
CA ALA A 24 -2.72 -10.54 14.09
C ALA A 24 -3.36 -10.48 12.69
N HIS A 25 -4.53 -11.10 12.50
CA HIS A 25 -5.28 -10.99 11.24
C HIS A 25 -5.87 -9.59 11.01
N ALA A 26 -6.28 -8.89 12.09
CA ALA A 26 -6.74 -7.51 11.99
C ALA A 26 -5.60 -6.54 11.59
N ALA A 27 -4.37 -6.78 12.05
CA ALA A 27 -3.21 -5.99 11.66
C ALA A 27 -2.77 -6.25 10.20
N GLU A 28 -2.86 -7.48 9.71
CA GLU A 28 -2.61 -7.82 8.29
C GLU A 28 -3.66 -7.27 7.31
N GLN A 29 -4.81 -6.83 7.83
CA GLN A 29 -5.92 -6.29 7.04
C GLN A 29 -6.18 -4.81 7.36
N ASP A 30 -5.34 -4.17 8.18
CA ASP A 30 -5.50 -2.75 8.51
C ASP A 30 -5.17 -1.86 7.29
N ALA A 31 -5.80 -0.70 7.20
CA ALA A 31 -5.66 0.21 6.06
C ALA A 31 -4.21 0.57 5.73
N ILE A 32 -3.39 0.80 6.75
CA ILE A 32 -2.00 1.21 6.58
C ILE A 32 -1.18 0.04 6.06
N ALA A 33 -1.36 -1.16 6.61
CA ALA A 33 -0.65 -2.36 6.13
C ALA A 33 -0.96 -2.66 4.65
N LEU A 34 -2.21 -2.44 4.22
CA LEU A 34 -2.60 -2.59 2.82
C LEU A 34 -1.93 -1.57 1.90
N LEU A 35 -1.82 -0.31 2.32
CA LEU A 35 -1.20 0.76 1.54
C LEU A 35 0.33 0.64 1.52
N GLU A 36 0.97 0.31 2.64
CA GLU A 36 2.40 -0.01 2.69
C GLU A 36 2.74 -1.19 1.75
N ALA A 37 1.88 -2.20 1.68
CA ALA A 37 2.06 -3.31 0.75
C ALA A 37 2.02 -2.84 -0.73
N ASP A 38 1.17 -1.86 -1.05
CA ASP A 38 1.15 -1.22 -2.37
C ASP A 38 2.40 -0.41 -2.64
N HIS A 39 2.86 0.39 -1.67
CA HIS A 39 4.14 1.10 -1.77
C HIS A 39 5.30 0.16 -2.07
N ARG A 40 5.37 -0.98 -1.36
CA ARG A 40 6.41 -1.99 -1.61
C ARG A 40 6.25 -2.65 -2.98
N ALA A 41 5.03 -2.88 -3.46
CA ALA A 41 4.80 -3.44 -4.79
C ALA A 41 5.29 -2.49 -5.90
N VAL A 42 4.94 -1.21 -5.81
CA VAL A 42 5.36 -0.18 -6.76
C VAL A 42 6.87 0.03 -6.71
N GLN A 43 7.47 0.11 -5.52
CA GLN A 43 8.94 0.24 -5.38
C GLN A 43 9.68 -0.90 -6.10
N ARG A 44 9.20 -2.14 -5.98
CA ARG A 44 9.81 -3.28 -6.68
C ARG A 44 9.76 -3.14 -8.20
N LEU A 45 8.72 -2.51 -8.75
CA LEU A 45 8.63 -2.26 -10.20
C LEU A 45 9.68 -1.23 -10.63
N PHE A 46 9.86 -0.16 -9.86
CA PHE A 46 10.93 0.82 -10.11
C PHE A 46 12.31 0.18 -10.02
N ASP A 47 12.59 -0.57 -8.95
CA ASP A 47 13.87 -1.26 -8.77
C ASP A 47 14.17 -2.28 -9.88
N THR A 48 13.13 -2.90 -10.43
CA THR A 48 13.26 -3.86 -11.53
C THR A 48 13.52 -3.15 -12.84
N PHE A 49 12.87 -2.00 -13.08
CA PHE A 49 13.11 -1.18 -14.26
C PHE A 49 14.55 -0.67 -14.30
N ASP A 50 15.06 -0.15 -13.18
CA ASP A 50 16.45 0.35 -13.08
C ASP A 50 17.50 -0.73 -13.37
N LYS A 51 17.15 -2.00 -13.20
CA LYS A 51 18.01 -3.17 -13.48
C LYS A 51 17.76 -3.78 -14.85
N THR A 52 16.74 -3.33 -15.57
CA THR A 52 16.38 -3.84 -16.90
C THR A 52 17.31 -3.23 -17.94
N SER A 53 17.84 -4.07 -18.83
CA SER A 53 18.76 -3.63 -19.89
C SER A 53 18.06 -2.67 -20.86
N ASP A 54 18.81 -1.72 -21.41
CA ASP A 54 18.34 -0.82 -22.48
C ASP A 54 17.97 -1.60 -23.76
N ASP A 55 18.53 -2.80 -23.95
CA ASP A 55 18.24 -3.66 -25.10
C ASP A 55 16.97 -4.53 -24.91
N ASP A 56 16.22 -4.33 -23.83
CA ASP A 56 14.95 -5.03 -23.55
C ASP A 56 13.75 -4.04 -23.41
N PRO A 57 13.31 -3.44 -24.54
CA PRO A 57 12.21 -2.48 -24.54
C PRO A 57 10.88 -3.11 -24.10
N ASP A 58 10.63 -4.39 -24.40
CA ASP A 58 9.38 -5.05 -24.05
C ASP A 58 9.24 -5.25 -22.53
N ALA A 59 10.33 -5.62 -21.84
CA ALA A 59 10.34 -5.66 -20.38
C ALA A 59 10.10 -4.27 -19.77
N LYS A 60 10.76 -3.23 -20.29
CA LYS A 60 10.52 -1.84 -19.85
C LYS A 60 9.07 -1.41 -20.04
N ALA A 61 8.48 -1.64 -21.21
CA ALA A 61 7.07 -1.32 -21.48
C ALA A 61 6.13 -2.03 -20.49
N THR A 62 6.39 -3.30 -20.21
CA THR A 62 5.60 -4.11 -19.26
C THR A 62 5.67 -3.54 -17.84
N LEU A 63 6.86 -3.18 -17.37
CA LEU A 63 7.07 -2.60 -16.05
C LEU A 63 6.40 -1.23 -15.91
N VAL A 64 6.54 -0.36 -16.90
CA VAL A 64 5.90 0.97 -16.89
C VAL A 64 4.39 0.85 -16.88
N THR A 65 3.83 -0.01 -17.74
CA THR A 65 2.38 -0.27 -17.78
C THR A 65 1.89 -0.77 -16.42
N ARG A 66 2.57 -1.77 -15.84
CA ARG A 66 2.20 -2.30 -14.53
C ARG A 66 2.28 -1.24 -13.43
N ALA A 67 3.35 -0.45 -13.40
CA ALA A 67 3.50 0.62 -12.40
C ALA A 67 2.40 1.67 -12.51
N CYS A 68 2.06 2.08 -13.75
CA CYS A 68 0.95 3.01 -14.00
C CYS A 68 -0.41 2.47 -13.56
N ASP A 69 -0.66 1.17 -13.71
CA ASP A 69 -1.92 0.57 -13.27
C ASP A 69 -2.00 0.47 -11.73
N GLU A 70 -0.92 0.06 -11.07
CA GLU A 70 -0.85 0.00 -9.60
C GLU A 70 -1.01 1.40 -8.99
N LEU A 71 -0.27 2.40 -9.50
CA LEU A 71 -0.37 3.79 -9.05
C LEU A 71 -1.76 4.38 -9.30
N ALA A 72 -2.41 4.05 -10.42
CA ALA A 72 -3.77 4.52 -10.68
C ALA A 72 -4.75 3.98 -9.63
N MET A 73 -4.66 2.68 -9.29
CA MET A 73 -5.54 2.10 -8.27
C MET A 73 -5.25 2.66 -6.88
N HIS A 74 -3.97 2.75 -6.52
CA HIS A 74 -3.50 3.24 -5.24
C HIS A 74 -3.94 4.68 -4.96
N THR A 75 -3.66 5.60 -5.90
CA THR A 75 -4.06 7.00 -5.75
C THR A 75 -5.59 7.18 -5.68
N ILE A 76 -6.38 6.37 -6.40
CA ILE A 76 -7.85 6.39 -6.29
C ILE A 76 -8.28 5.97 -4.88
N ILE A 77 -7.68 4.91 -4.33
CA ILE A 77 -8.03 4.40 -2.99
C ILE A 77 -7.76 5.47 -1.93
N GLU A 78 -6.61 6.12 -1.99
CA GLU A 78 -6.25 7.14 -1.00
C GLU A 78 -7.17 8.35 -1.09
N GLU A 79 -7.40 8.85 -2.30
CA GLU A 79 -8.23 10.04 -2.52
C GLU A 79 -9.70 9.82 -2.18
N GLU A 80 -10.24 8.62 -2.41
CA GLU A 80 -11.64 8.28 -2.11
C GLU A 80 -11.86 7.85 -0.66
N ILE A 81 -10.84 7.30 0.01
CA ILE A 81 -11.02 6.59 1.29
C ILE A 81 -10.09 7.13 2.38
N LEU A 82 -8.77 7.10 2.17
CA LEU A 82 -7.79 7.46 3.19
C LEU A 82 -7.81 8.96 3.50
N TYR A 83 -7.61 9.82 2.51
CA TYR A 83 -7.49 11.27 2.68
C TYR A 83 -8.75 11.90 3.27
N PRO A 84 -9.98 11.52 2.87
CA PRO A 84 -11.18 11.98 3.56
C PRO A 84 -11.23 11.56 5.03
N ALA A 85 -10.75 10.36 5.39
CA ALA A 85 -10.65 9.94 6.78
C ALA A 85 -9.59 10.73 7.55
N ALA A 86 -8.44 10.99 6.93
CA ALA A 86 -7.38 11.81 7.48
C ALA A 86 -7.83 13.25 7.77
N HIS A 87 -8.50 13.90 6.81
CA HIS A 87 -9.05 15.26 7.02
C HIS A 87 -10.06 15.35 8.16
N ARG A 88 -10.82 14.27 8.43
CA ARG A 88 -11.75 14.24 9.57
C ARG A 88 -11.06 14.03 10.90
N ALA A 89 -9.95 13.28 10.91
CA ALA A 89 -9.27 12.86 12.13
C ALA A 89 -8.11 13.78 12.54
N LEU A 90 -7.51 14.49 11.59
CA LEU A 90 -6.27 15.23 11.78
C LEU A 90 -6.46 16.73 11.63
N SER A 91 -5.58 17.51 12.26
CA SER A 91 -5.50 18.95 12.11
C SER A 91 -4.04 19.42 12.20
N GLY A 92 -3.74 20.62 11.71
CA GLY A 92 -2.39 21.19 11.77
C GLY A 92 -1.44 20.57 10.74
N GLN A 93 -0.20 20.24 11.14
CA GLN A 93 0.82 19.76 10.20
C GLN A 93 0.42 18.46 9.48
N PRO A 94 -0.06 17.39 10.15
CA PRO A 94 -0.47 16.17 9.45
C PRO A 94 -1.60 16.36 8.43
N GLN A 95 -2.44 17.39 8.62
CA GLN A 95 -3.46 17.73 7.62
C GLN A 95 -2.85 18.37 6.37
N LYS A 96 -1.78 19.17 6.51
CA LYS A 96 -1.06 19.74 5.37
C LYS A 96 -0.35 18.67 4.53
N GLU A 97 0.11 17.59 5.15
CA GLU A 97 0.66 16.44 4.41
C GLU A 97 -0.38 15.84 3.46
N VAL A 98 -1.66 15.81 3.86
CA VAL A 98 -2.75 15.36 2.97
C VAL A 98 -2.94 16.31 1.79
N ASP A 99 -2.90 17.63 2.04
CA ASP A 99 -3.01 18.63 0.97
C ASP A 99 -1.83 18.54 -0.02
N GLN A 100 -0.61 18.31 0.50
CA GLN A 100 0.60 18.08 -0.30
C GLN A 100 0.47 16.80 -1.14
N ALA A 101 0.03 15.70 -0.52
CA ALA A 101 -0.20 14.42 -1.19
C ALA A 101 -1.15 14.54 -2.39
N TYR A 102 -2.22 15.32 -2.31
CA TYR A 102 -3.10 15.57 -3.47
C TYR A 102 -2.36 16.26 -4.63
N VAL A 103 -1.44 17.18 -4.35
CA VAL A 103 -0.63 17.87 -5.37
C VAL A 103 0.40 16.91 -5.98
N GLU A 104 1.03 16.08 -5.16
CA GLU A 104 1.95 15.04 -5.62
C GLU A 104 1.25 14.00 -6.49
N HIS A 105 0.04 13.57 -6.12
CA HIS A 105 -0.79 12.70 -6.93
C HIS A 105 -1.11 13.30 -8.29
N PHE A 106 -1.40 14.61 -8.35
CA PHE A 106 -1.60 15.29 -9.63
C PHE A 106 -0.36 15.21 -10.53
N LEU A 107 0.83 15.42 -9.97
CA LEU A 107 2.09 15.30 -10.70
C LEU A 107 2.35 13.85 -11.15
N VAL A 108 2.15 12.88 -10.26
CA VAL A 108 2.25 11.44 -10.56
C VAL A 108 1.33 11.06 -11.72
N LYS A 109 0.05 11.46 -11.68
CA LYS A 109 -0.93 11.20 -12.75
C LYS A 109 -0.52 11.86 -14.07
N THR A 110 0.02 13.08 -14.02
CA THR A 110 0.53 13.79 -15.21
C THR A 110 1.68 13.03 -15.87
N LEU A 111 2.63 12.51 -15.08
CA LEU A 111 3.74 11.70 -15.57
C LEU A 111 3.26 10.35 -16.14
N MET A 112 2.28 9.72 -15.50
CA MET A 112 1.66 8.50 -15.99
C MET A 112 0.96 8.70 -17.34
N GLU A 113 0.29 9.83 -17.55
CA GLU A 113 -0.31 10.17 -18.85
C GLU A 113 0.77 10.33 -19.94
N LYS A 114 1.86 11.04 -19.63
CA LYS A 114 3.01 11.14 -20.55
C LYS A 114 3.55 9.76 -20.91
N LEU A 115 3.76 8.90 -19.92
CA LEU A 115 4.30 7.56 -20.11
C LEU A 115 3.38 6.67 -20.95
N ARG A 116 2.07 6.69 -20.68
CA ARG A 116 1.06 5.96 -21.48
C ARG A 116 0.99 6.42 -22.94
N GLY A 117 1.35 7.68 -23.21
CA GLY A 117 1.44 8.25 -24.55
C GLY A 117 2.80 8.05 -25.25
N SER A 118 3.73 7.32 -24.66
CA SER A 118 5.10 7.13 -25.16
C SER A 118 5.53 5.67 -25.12
N ARG A 119 6.67 5.35 -25.74
CA ARG A 119 7.21 3.99 -25.86
C ARG A 119 8.68 3.94 -25.43
N PRO A 120 9.19 2.78 -25.00
CA PRO A 120 10.62 2.58 -24.82
C PRO A 120 11.39 2.97 -26.08
N GLY A 121 12.48 3.72 -25.91
CA GLY A 121 13.27 4.29 -27.00
C GLY A 121 12.84 5.69 -27.45
N ASP A 122 11.65 6.17 -27.09
CA ASP A 122 11.28 7.57 -27.29
C ASP A 122 12.11 8.49 -26.39
N ASP A 123 12.39 9.70 -26.87
CA ASP A 123 13.12 10.72 -26.11
C ASP A 123 12.44 11.00 -24.75
N GLY A 124 13.17 10.68 -23.68
CA GLY A 124 12.74 10.93 -22.31
C GLY A 124 11.75 9.93 -21.73
N PHE A 125 11.51 8.77 -22.35
CA PHE A 125 10.71 7.69 -21.75
C PHE A 125 11.26 7.24 -20.39
N ASP A 126 12.51 6.79 -20.37
CA ASP A 126 13.21 6.35 -19.15
C ASP A 126 13.34 7.49 -18.14
N ALA A 127 13.64 8.70 -18.61
CA ALA A 127 13.74 9.88 -17.74
C ALA A 127 12.41 10.20 -17.06
N ALA A 128 11.29 10.13 -17.79
CA ALA A 128 9.97 10.33 -17.22
C ALA A 128 9.62 9.26 -16.19
N PHE A 129 9.98 8.00 -16.43
CA PHE A 129 9.75 6.91 -15.48
C PHE A 129 10.61 7.06 -14.22
N LYS A 130 11.86 7.51 -14.36
CA LYS A 130 12.72 7.83 -13.21
C LYS A 130 12.16 8.98 -12.38
N VAL A 131 11.73 10.07 -13.01
CA VAL A 131 11.12 11.21 -12.30
C VAL A 131 9.82 10.78 -11.60
N LEU A 132 9.02 9.91 -12.23
CA LEU A 132 7.85 9.31 -11.59
C LEU A 132 8.27 8.54 -10.32
N ALA A 133 9.30 7.70 -10.39
CA ALA A 133 9.80 6.93 -9.26
C ALA A 133 10.27 7.83 -8.10
N GLU A 134 11.01 8.91 -8.40
CA GLU A 134 11.48 9.88 -7.40
C GLU A 134 10.32 10.58 -6.68
N ASN A 135 9.29 11.01 -7.42
CA ASN A 135 8.10 11.65 -6.83
C ASN A 135 7.32 10.67 -5.95
N VAL A 136 7.13 9.43 -6.41
CA VAL A 136 6.44 8.40 -5.61
C VAL A 136 7.24 8.04 -4.35
N GLN A 137 8.57 7.95 -4.43
CA GLN A 137 9.41 7.68 -3.26
C GLN A 137 9.32 8.79 -2.21
N HIS A 138 9.28 10.05 -2.64
CA HIS A 138 9.09 11.18 -1.72
C HIS A 138 7.73 11.10 -1.03
N HIS A 139 6.66 10.96 -1.82
CA HIS A 139 5.28 10.83 -1.34
C HIS A 139 5.16 9.71 -0.29
N VAL A 140 5.60 8.50 -0.64
CA VAL A 140 5.59 7.33 0.25
C VAL A 140 6.34 7.59 1.56
N SER A 141 7.47 8.29 1.50
CA SER A 141 8.25 8.62 2.69
C SER A 141 7.48 9.55 3.63
N GLU A 142 6.78 10.55 3.11
CA GLU A 142 5.99 11.48 3.93
C GLU A 142 4.79 10.78 4.56
N GLU A 143 4.10 9.93 3.79
CA GLU A 143 2.98 9.17 4.29
C GLU A 143 3.37 8.22 5.43
N GLU A 144 4.37 7.36 5.19
CA GLU A 144 4.78 6.33 6.15
C GLU A 144 5.43 6.93 7.41
N SER A 145 6.08 8.09 7.29
CA SER A 145 6.79 8.73 8.42
C SER A 145 5.95 9.76 9.18
N VAL A 146 4.94 10.37 8.55
CA VAL A 146 4.14 11.45 9.15
C VAL A 146 2.66 11.10 9.20
N LEU A 147 2.03 10.85 8.04
CA LEU A 147 0.58 10.70 7.96
C LEU A 147 0.09 9.43 8.65
N PHE A 148 0.67 8.27 8.34
CA PHE A 148 0.27 6.97 8.89
C PHE A 148 0.43 6.90 10.41
N PRO A 149 1.57 7.32 11.01
CA PRO A 149 1.68 7.42 12.46
C PRO A 149 0.66 8.38 13.08
N ALA A 150 0.35 9.49 12.42
CA ALA A 150 -0.65 10.44 12.91
C ALA A 150 -2.06 9.82 12.93
N LEU A 151 -2.45 9.07 11.89
CA LEU A 151 -3.71 8.34 11.84
C LEU A 151 -3.84 7.30 12.95
N ARG A 152 -2.77 6.52 13.18
CA ARG A 152 -2.71 5.57 14.31
C ARG A 152 -2.90 6.28 15.64
N LYS A 153 -2.19 7.39 15.86
CA LYS A 153 -2.27 8.18 17.10
C LYS A 153 -3.64 8.83 17.31
N ALA A 154 -4.31 9.23 16.23
CA ALA A 154 -5.65 9.81 16.27
C ALA A 154 -6.74 8.76 16.59
N GLY A 155 -6.40 7.47 16.62
CA GLY A 155 -7.36 6.40 16.94
C GLY A 155 -8.39 6.16 15.84
N VAL A 156 -8.03 6.42 14.57
CA VAL A 156 -8.87 6.07 13.42
C VAL A 156 -9.11 4.56 13.40
N ASP A 157 -10.34 4.13 13.09
CA ASP A 157 -10.64 2.71 12.91
C ASP A 157 -10.00 2.19 11.60
N LEU A 158 -8.75 1.78 11.71
CA LEU A 158 -7.96 1.30 10.57
C LEU A 158 -8.42 -0.07 10.08
N ALA A 159 -9.12 -0.85 10.90
CA ALA A 159 -9.69 -2.13 10.49
C ALA A 159 -10.91 -1.90 9.58
N GLU A 160 -11.83 -1.01 9.98
CA GLU A 160 -12.96 -0.61 9.13
C GLU A 160 -12.47 0.03 7.83
N LEU A 161 -11.50 0.94 7.93
CA LEU A 161 -10.92 1.60 6.76
C LEU A 161 -10.23 0.58 5.84
N GLY A 162 -9.51 -0.39 6.41
CA GLY A 162 -8.84 -1.47 5.68
C GLY A 162 -9.82 -2.34 4.91
N ALA A 163 -10.96 -2.70 5.51
CA ALA A 163 -12.01 -3.44 4.82
C ALA A 163 -12.58 -2.67 3.62
N ARG A 164 -12.78 -1.36 3.75
CA ARG A 164 -13.23 -0.49 2.65
C ARG A 164 -12.18 -0.39 1.53
N ILE A 165 -10.91 -0.24 1.89
CA ILE A 165 -9.78 -0.22 0.95
C ILE A 165 -9.70 -1.54 0.18
N ALA A 166 -9.70 -2.68 0.88
CA ALA A 166 -9.62 -4.00 0.27
C ALA A 166 -10.78 -4.24 -0.71
N GLN A 167 -12.01 -3.87 -0.32
CA GLN A 167 -13.17 -3.96 -1.20
C GLN A 167 -13.03 -3.07 -2.44
N ARG A 168 -12.59 -1.81 -2.27
CA ARG A 168 -12.42 -0.88 -3.39
C ARG A 168 -11.34 -1.34 -4.35
N LYS A 169 -10.21 -1.81 -3.82
CA LYS A 169 -9.12 -2.38 -4.60
C LYS A 169 -9.57 -3.57 -5.44
N ALA A 170 -10.33 -4.50 -4.86
CA ALA A 170 -10.87 -5.64 -5.61
C ALA A 170 -11.79 -5.20 -6.77
N GLN A 171 -12.61 -4.15 -6.57
CA GLN A 171 -13.42 -3.59 -7.65
C GLN A 171 -12.59 -2.97 -8.77
N LEU A 172 -11.52 -2.25 -8.43
CA LEU A 172 -10.63 -1.62 -9.40
C LEU A 172 -9.83 -2.67 -10.20
N GLN A 173 -9.27 -3.67 -9.52
CA GLN A 173 -8.55 -4.78 -10.14
C GLN A 173 -9.43 -5.57 -11.13
N ALA A 174 -10.71 -5.76 -10.79
CA ALA A 174 -11.66 -6.41 -11.69
C ALA A 174 -11.96 -5.57 -12.95
N LYS A 175 -11.86 -4.23 -12.89
CA LYS A 175 -12.00 -3.35 -14.06
C LYS A 175 -10.75 -3.41 -14.95
N VAL A 176 -9.56 -3.29 -14.35
CA VAL A 176 -8.28 -3.40 -15.09
C VAL A 176 -8.20 -4.74 -15.83
N SER A 177 -8.58 -5.84 -15.17
CA SER A 177 -8.57 -7.17 -15.79
C SER A 177 -9.52 -7.29 -16.99
N LYS A 178 -10.66 -6.58 -16.97
CA LYS A 178 -11.60 -6.55 -18.10
C LYS A 178 -11.05 -5.71 -19.26
N ASP A 179 -10.46 -4.57 -18.96
CA ASP A 179 -9.89 -3.69 -19.99
C ASP A 179 -8.68 -4.34 -20.69
N VAL A 180 -7.90 -5.17 -19.99
CA VAL A 180 -6.83 -5.99 -20.60
C VAL A 180 -7.42 -7.07 -21.49
N GLY A 181 -8.47 -7.77 -21.06
CA GLY A 181 -9.10 -8.84 -21.85
C GLY A 181 -9.86 -8.36 -23.09
N ASP A 182 -10.28 -7.08 -23.13
CA ASP A 182 -10.94 -6.46 -24.29
C ASP A 182 -9.92 -5.85 -25.29
N ARG A 183 -8.64 -5.80 -24.93
CA ARG A 183 -7.53 -5.29 -25.77
C ARG A 183 -6.69 -6.42 -26.41
N THR A 184 -6.99 -7.68 -26.11
CA THR A 184 -6.38 -8.88 -26.70
C THR A 184 -7.33 -9.56 -27.67
#